data_AF-A0AAW4H5M5-F1
#
_entry.id   AF-A0AAW4H5M5-F1
#
_cell.length_a   1.000
_cell.length_b   1.000
_cell.length_c   1.000
_cell.angle_alpha   90.00
_cell.angle_beta   90.00
_cell.angle_gamma   90.00
#
_symmetry.space_group_name_H-M   'P 1'
#
loop_
_entity.id
_entity.type
_entity.pdbx_description
1 polymer ?
#
loop_
_entity_poly.entity_id
_entity_poly.type
_entity_poly.pdbx_seq_one_letter_code
_entity_poly.pdbx_strand_id
1 'polypeptide(L)'
;MRQNWVTSITAIRGLATLMLLLLSSGPAVAKTVSTGDKVVAVVAAETPARLRVCYYQDQAYSIGAVLNVEGVLLECVAEKSFETNGALKWQQIKIKDEPKS
;
A
#
# COMPACT_ATOMS: atom_id res chain seq x y z
N MET A 1 -33.68 51.70 30.78
CA MET A 1 -32.66 50.95 31.58
C MET A 1 -32.81 49.42 31.59
N ARG A 2 -33.67 48.80 30.76
CA ARG A 2 -33.85 47.32 30.76
C ARG A 2 -33.30 46.59 29.54
N GLN A 3 -33.11 47.25 28.39
CA GLN A 3 -32.70 46.60 27.14
C GLN A 3 -31.23 46.17 27.11
N ASN A 4 -30.32 46.97 27.70
CA ASN A 4 -28.86 46.76 27.63
C ASN A 4 -28.36 45.56 28.45
N TRP A 5 -29.16 45.12 29.43
CA TRP A 5 -28.83 43.98 30.30
C TRP A 5 -29.13 42.65 29.59
N VAL A 6 -30.23 42.58 28.85
CA VAL A 6 -30.65 41.37 28.11
C VAL A 6 -29.75 41.12 26.89
N THR A 7 -29.32 42.18 26.20
CA THR A 7 -28.38 42.08 25.07
C THR A 7 -26.98 41.68 25.52
N SER A 8 -26.51 42.19 26.66
CA SER A 8 -25.22 41.79 27.25
C SER A 8 -25.22 40.31 27.67
N ILE A 9 -26.28 39.82 28.31
CA ILE A 9 -26.37 38.41 28.74
C ILE A 9 -26.44 37.46 27.53
N THR A 10 -27.17 37.85 26.47
CA THR A 10 -27.25 37.06 25.24
C THR A 10 -25.92 37.06 24.47
N ALA A 11 -25.23 38.20 24.40
CA ALA A 11 -23.92 38.30 23.78
C ALA A 11 -22.83 37.53 24.54
N ILE A 12 -22.82 37.58 25.88
CA ILE A 12 -21.86 36.83 26.73
C ILE A 12 -22.11 35.32 26.61
N ARG A 13 -23.37 34.87 26.58
CA ARG A 13 -23.71 33.46 26.33
C ARG A 13 -23.25 33.00 24.95
N GLY A 14 -23.46 33.82 23.92
CA GLY A 14 -22.96 33.57 22.56
C GLY A 14 -21.44 33.47 22.49
N LEU A 15 -20.72 34.40 23.11
CA LEU A 15 -19.26 34.42 23.15
C LEU A 15 -18.71 33.22 23.94
N ALA A 16 -19.35 32.85 25.05
CA ALA A 16 -18.97 31.68 25.85
C ALA A 16 -19.21 30.37 25.09
N THR A 17 -20.31 30.25 24.34
CA THR A 17 -20.55 29.07 23.47
C THR A 17 -19.54 28.99 22.32
N LEU A 18 -19.14 30.12 21.73
CA LEU A 18 -18.15 30.16 20.65
C LEU A 18 -16.74 29.83 21.14
N MET A 19 -16.35 30.32 22.32
CA MET A 19 -15.06 29.99 22.96
C MET A 19 -14.99 28.52 23.39
N LEU A 20 -16.11 27.92 23.81
CA LEU A 20 -16.16 26.49 24.16
C LEU A 20 -16.01 25.59 22.93
N LEU A 21 -16.50 26.00 21.77
CA LEU A 21 -16.36 25.29 20.48
C LEU A 21 -14.93 25.35 19.92
N LEU A 22 -14.19 26.43 20.19
CA LEU A 22 -12.81 26.60 19.71
C LEU A 22 -11.78 25.78 20.50
N LEU A 23 -12.15 25.27 21.70
CA LEU A 23 -11.26 24.48 22.55
C LEU A 23 -11.26 22.97 22.25
N SER A 24 -12.07 22.49 21.30
CA SER A 24 -12.23 21.05 21.05
C SER A 24 -11.27 20.45 20.02
N SER A 25 -10.29 21.19 19.51
CA SER A 25 -9.30 20.65 18.55
C SER A 25 -8.14 19.95 19.27
N GLY A 26 -8.25 18.63 19.46
CA GLY A 26 -7.14 17.78 19.89
C GLY A 26 -6.24 17.35 18.72
N PRO A 27 -4.94 17.07 18.93
CA PRO A 27 -4.07 16.54 17.88
C PRO A 27 -4.54 15.15 17.43
N ALA A 28 -4.85 15.01 16.15
CA ALA A 28 -5.10 13.72 15.52
C ALA A 28 -3.75 13.00 15.30
N VAL A 29 -3.38 12.11 16.21
CA VAL A 29 -2.23 11.22 16.02
C VAL A 29 -2.65 10.05 15.15
N ALA A 30 -2.29 10.12 13.86
CA ALA A 30 -2.47 9.01 12.94
C ALA A 30 -1.45 7.90 13.28
N LYS A 31 -1.96 6.69 13.49
CA LYS A 31 -1.10 5.50 13.63
C LYS A 31 -0.53 5.16 12.26
N THR A 32 0.75 5.42 12.04
CA THR A 32 1.45 4.94 10.84
C THR A 32 1.75 3.46 11.03
N VAL A 33 1.01 2.61 10.31
CA VAL A 33 1.37 1.20 10.15
C VAL A 33 2.40 1.12 9.04
N SER A 34 3.67 0.87 9.41
CA SER A 34 4.68 0.48 8.43
C SER A 34 4.41 -0.98 8.07
N THR A 35 3.83 -1.21 6.89
CA THR A 35 3.87 -2.52 6.27
C THR A 35 5.34 -2.74 5.89
N GLY A 36 6.06 -3.59 6.63
CA GLY A 36 7.40 -4.01 6.20
C GLY A 36 7.32 -4.59 4.78
N ASP A 37 8.41 -4.50 4.01
CA ASP A 37 8.57 -4.95 2.60
C ASP A 37 8.15 -6.40 2.27
N LYS A 38 7.55 -7.11 3.22
CA LYS A 38 6.94 -8.42 2.99
C LYS A 38 5.61 -8.23 2.28
N VAL A 39 5.69 -8.08 0.96
CA VAL A 39 4.60 -8.35 0.04
C VAL A 39 4.23 -9.82 0.22
N VAL A 40 3.25 -10.11 1.07
CA VAL A 40 2.65 -11.45 1.15
C VAL A 40 1.63 -11.52 0.03
N ALA A 41 2.03 -12.11 -1.10
CA ALA A 41 1.12 -12.39 -2.19
C ALA A 41 0.03 -13.36 -1.71
N VAL A 42 -1.21 -12.88 -1.59
CA VAL A 42 -2.37 -13.72 -1.34
C VAL A 42 -2.74 -14.40 -2.65
N VAL A 43 -2.41 -15.69 -2.79
CA VAL A 43 -2.92 -16.51 -3.89
C VAL A 43 -4.28 -17.05 -3.48
N ALA A 44 -5.34 -16.48 -4.03
CA ALA A 44 -6.67 -17.08 -3.99
C ALA A 44 -6.62 -18.39 -4.82
N ALA A 45 -6.39 -19.53 -4.15
CA ALA A 45 -6.48 -20.84 -4.77
C ALA A 45 -7.85 -21.47 -4.46
N GLU A 46 -8.89 -20.94 -5.09
CA GLU A 46 -10.21 -21.60 -5.12
C GLU A 46 -10.27 -22.48 -6.37
N THR A 47 -9.52 -23.59 -6.41
CA THR A 47 -9.67 -24.81 -7.27
C THR A 47 -8.31 -25.49 -7.50
N PRO A 48 -8.28 -26.80 -7.83
CA PRO A 48 -7.07 -27.52 -8.26
C PRO A 48 -6.63 -27.13 -9.68
N ALA A 49 -6.72 -25.85 -10.03
CA ALA A 49 -6.07 -25.30 -11.19
C ALA A 49 -4.56 -25.25 -10.89
N ARG A 50 -3.74 -25.82 -11.77
CA ARG A 50 -2.27 -25.74 -11.66
C ARG A 50 -1.88 -24.28 -11.43
N LEU A 51 -1.32 -23.99 -10.26
CA LEU A 51 -0.83 -22.67 -9.90
C LEU A 51 0.15 -22.19 -10.99
N ARG A 52 -0.06 -20.99 -11.52
CA ARG A 52 0.82 -20.37 -12.50
C ARG A 52 2.02 -19.77 -11.78
N VAL A 53 3.07 -20.57 -11.61
CA VAL A 53 4.26 -20.23 -10.82
C VAL A 53 5.54 -20.72 -11.51
N CYS A 54 6.65 -20.05 -11.24
CA CYS A 54 7.98 -20.61 -11.47
C CYS A 54 8.44 -21.34 -10.21
N TYR A 55 9.07 -22.52 -10.35
CA TYR A 55 9.63 -23.25 -9.22
C TYR A 55 11.15 -23.03 -9.11
N TYR A 56 11.64 -22.86 -7.89
CA TYR A 56 13.07 -22.88 -7.56
C TYR A 56 13.25 -23.36 -6.12
N GLN A 57 14.08 -24.39 -5.89
CA GLN A 57 14.29 -25.03 -4.58
C GLN A 57 12.97 -25.38 -3.86
N ASP A 58 12.07 -26.08 -4.55
CA ASP A 58 10.75 -26.49 -4.05
C ASP A 58 9.82 -25.35 -3.61
N GLN A 59 10.17 -24.10 -3.94
CA GLN A 59 9.34 -22.92 -3.68
C GLN A 59 8.72 -22.40 -4.97
N ALA A 60 7.46 -21.97 -4.86
CA ALA A 60 6.68 -21.40 -5.94
C ALA A 60 6.78 -19.87 -5.93
N TYR A 61 7.06 -19.29 -7.09
CA TYR A 61 7.21 -17.84 -7.30
C TYR A 61 6.18 -17.36 -8.32
N SER A 62 5.52 -16.24 -8.03
CA SER A 62 4.58 -15.61 -8.94
C SER A 62 5.28 -14.88 -10.08
N ILE A 63 4.52 -14.50 -11.11
CA ILE A 63 4.97 -13.60 -12.17
C ILE A 63 5.59 -12.31 -11.58
N GLY A 64 6.69 -11.84 -12.17
CA GLY A 64 7.45 -10.67 -11.74
C GLY A 64 8.42 -10.93 -10.58
N ALA A 65 8.45 -12.13 -9.99
CA ALA A 65 9.45 -12.46 -8.97
C ALA A 65 10.86 -12.46 -9.56
N VAL A 66 11.82 -11.89 -8.83
CA VAL A 66 13.24 -11.84 -9.23
C VAL A 66 14.10 -12.63 -8.24
N LEU A 67 14.95 -13.51 -8.76
CA LEU A 67 15.93 -14.28 -8.00
C LEU A 67 17.35 -13.96 -8.45
N ASN A 68 18.27 -13.90 -7.50
CA ASN A 68 19.70 -13.94 -7.79
C ASN A 68 20.20 -15.37 -7.51
N VAL A 69 20.58 -16.08 -8.55
CA VAL A 69 21.15 -17.42 -8.46
C VAL A 69 22.60 -17.33 -8.94
N GLU A 70 23.55 -17.42 -8.02
CA GLU A 70 24.99 -17.40 -8.33
C GLU A 70 25.45 -16.18 -9.15
N GLY A 71 24.84 -15.01 -8.91
CA GLY A 71 25.16 -13.77 -9.64
C GLY A 71 24.36 -13.57 -10.92
N VAL A 72 23.49 -14.51 -11.29
CA VAL A 72 22.55 -14.39 -12.41
C VAL A 72 21.18 -13.96 -11.89
N LEU A 73 20.68 -12.82 -12.38
CA LEU A 73 19.31 -12.39 -12.11
C LEU A 73 18.32 -13.09 -13.04
N LEU A 74 17.32 -13.73 -12.45
CA LEU A 74 16.23 -14.41 -13.12
C LEU A 74 14.90 -13.75 -12.73
N GLU A 75 14.07 -13.42 -13.71
CA GLU A 75 12.69 -12.97 -13.51
C GLU A 75 11.72 -14.06 -13.92
N CYS A 76 10.69 -14.30 -13.12
CA CYS A 76 9.59 -15.20 -13.47
C CYS A 76 8.62 -14.48 -14.41
N VAL A 77 8.63 -14.85 -15.69
CA VAL A 77 7.85 -14.18 -16.75
C VAL A 77 6.91 -15.16 -17.44
N ALA A 78 5.96 -14.63 -18.22
CA ALA A 78 5.15 -15.48 -19.10
C ALA A 78 6.04 -16.21 -20.11
N GLU A 79 5.80 -17.51 -20.32
CA GLU A 79 6.53 -18.29 -21.31
C GLU A 79 6.32 -17.74 -22.72
N LYS A 80 5.09 -17.31 -23.00
CA LYS A 80 4.63 -16.72 -24.23
C LYS A 80 3.97 -15.36 -23.97
N SER A 81 4.33 -14.35 -24.77
CA SER A 81 3.79 -12.99 -24.64
C SER A 81 2.32 -12.84 -25.02
N PHE A 82 1.76 -13.78 -25.80
CA PHE A 82 0.35 -13.73 -26.22
C PHE A 82 -0.59 -14.53 -25.32
N GLU A 83 -0.05 -15.30 -24.36
CA GLU A 83 -0.86 -16.14 -23.47
C GLU A 83 -1.06 -15.43 -22.13
N THR A 84 -2.27 -14.93 -21.90
CA THR A 84 -2.66 -14.32 -20.62
C THR A 84 -2.72 -15.35 -19.48
N ASN A 85 -2.96 -16.62 -19.81
CA ASN A 85 -3.12 -17.73 -18.85
C ASN A 85 -2.09 -18.87 -19.05
N GLY A 86 -1.03 -18.64 -19.83
CA GLY A 86 0.01 -19.62 -20.14
C GLY A 86 0.97 -19.92 -19.00
N ALA A 87 1.88 -20.87 -19.20
CA ALA A 87 2.93 -21.21 -18.24
C ALA A 87 3.86 -20.02 -17.96
N LEU A 88 4.55 -20.07 -16.82
CA LEU A 88 5.62 -19.12 -16.48
C LEU A 88 6.99 -19.79 -16.61
N LYS A 89 8.03 -18.99 -16.86
CA LYS A 89 9.42 -19.44 -16.96
C LYS A 89 10.37 -18.45 -16.31
N TRP A 90 11.55 -18.92 -15.92
CA TRP A 90 12.66 -18.06 -15.57
C TRP A 90 13.29 -17.45 -16.82
N GLN A 91 13.43 -16.13 -16.83
CA GLN A 91 14.15 -15.38 -17.85
C GLN A 91 15.29 -14.60 -17.20
N GLN A 92 16.50 -14.76 -17.73
CA GLN A 92 17.62 -13.97 -17.27
C GLN A 92 17.44 -12.50 -17.66
N ILE A 93 17.60 -11.61 -16.68
CA ILE A 93 17.55 -10.15 -16.88
C ILE A 93 18.94 -9.54 -16.72
N LYS A 94 19.21 -8.49 -17.49
CA LYS A 94 20.42 -7.68 -17.33
C LYS A 94 20.06 -6.45 -16.50
N ILE A 95 20.83 -6.17 -15.45
CA ILE A 95 20.77 -4.86 -14.81
C ILE A 95 21.36 -3.89 -15.84
N LYS A 96 20.55 -2.96 -16.34
CA LYS A 96 21.11 -1.78 -17.02
C LYS A 96 21.56 -0.85 -15.91
N ASP A 97 22.85 -0.79 -15.67
CA ASP A 97 23.42 0.35 -14.97
C ASP A 97 23.14 1.57 -15.85
N GLU A 98 22.16 2.39 -15.49
CA GLU A 98 21.95 3.68 -16.14
C GLU A 98 23.02 4.64 -15.60
N PRO A 99 24.01 5.08 -16.41
CA PRO A 99 24.73 6.28 -16.06
C PRO A 99 23.76 7.43 -16.28
N LYS A 100 23.27 7.99 -15.17
CA LYS A 100 22.53 9.24 -15.13
C LYS A 100 23.42 10.32 -15.74
N SER A 101 23.18 10.68 -17.00
CA SER A 101 23.77 11.83 -17.68
C SER A 101 22.84 13.02 -17.59
#